data_AF-A6IF61-F1
#
_entry.id   AF-A6IF61-F1
#
_cell.length_a   1.000
_cell.length_b   1.000
_cell.length_c   1.000
_cell.angle_alpha   90.00
_cell.angle_beta   90.00
_cell.angle_gamma   90.00
#
_symmetry.space_group_name_H-M   'P 1'
#
loop_
_entity.id
_entity.type
_entity.pdbx_description
1 polymer ?
#
loop_
_entity_poly.entity_id
_entity_poly.type
_entity_poly.pdbx_seq_one_letter_code
_entity_poly.pdbx_strand_id
1 'polypeptide(L)'
;MASLQILYQPQAVIHVLILCLILEIASGQDNRVKISTEDNPNIKYLSAKATYTACICTIHNFFWDIHVSANTVLQGKAEVVPDKDICPDGENIFPVTSYVETVTSKILVMP
;
A
#
# COMPACT_ATOMS: atom_id res chain seq x y z
N MET A 1 -15.30 5.50 -6.69
CA MET A 1 -14.34 4.70 -7.47
C MET A 1 -13.00 4.88 -6.79
N ALA A 2 -12.28 3.79 -6.49
CA ALA A 2 -10.94 3.87 -5.94
C ALA A 2 -9.92 3.35 -6.96
N SER A 3 -8.70 3.87 -6.92
CA SER A 3 -7.59 3.46 -7.78
C SER A 3 -6.37 3.15 -6.92
N LEU A 4 -5.69 2.04 -7.24
CA LEU A 4 -4.48 1.60 -6.55
C LEU A 4 -3.32 1.48 -7.54
N GLN A 5 -2.19 2.11 -7.22
CA GLN A 5 -1.01 2.13 -8.10
C GLN A 5 0.27 1.78 -7.31
N ILE A 6 1.22 1.13 -7.97
CA ILE A 6 2.58 0.86 -7.46
C ILE A 6 3.57 1.68 -8.27
N LEU A 7 4.40 2.45 -7.57
CA LEU A 7 5.60 3.08 -8.12
C LEU A 7 6.82 2.61 -7.34
N TYR A 8 7.96 2.43 -8.01
CA TYR A 8 9.22 2.15 -7.35
C TYR A 8 10.37 2.96 -7.96
N GLN A 9 11.33 3.36 -7.11
CA GLN A 9 12.53 4.07 -7.55
C GLN A 9 13.79 3.43 -6.96
N PRO A 10 14.87 3.26 -7.75
CA PRO A 10 16.15 2.76 -7.23
C PRO A 10 16.84 3.79 -6.34
N GLN A 11 17.37 3.35 -5.20
CA GLN A 11 18.22 4.16 -4.32
C GLN A 11 19.70 4.05 -4.71
N ALA A 12 20.55 4.84 -4.04
CA ALA A 12 22.00 4.86 -4.26
C ALA A 12 22.71 3.52 -4.01
N VAL A 13 22.05 2.59 -3.29
CA VAL A 13 22.54 1.24 -3.03
C VAL A 13 21.86 0.26 -3.99
N ILE A 14 22.66 -0.49 -4.74
CA ILE A 14 22.19 -1.55 -5.65
C ILE A 14 21.25 -2.47 -4.87
N HIS A 15 20.07 -2.76 -5.42
CA HIS A 15 18.99 -3.59 -4.84
C HIS A 15 18.07 -2.93 -3.78
N VAL A 16 18.29 -1.67 -3.42
CA VAL A 16 17.36 -0.95 -2.53
C VAL A 16 16.42 -0.08 -3.34
N LEU A 17 15.11 -0.24 -3.11
CA LEU A 17 14.05 0.51 -3.80
C LEU A 17 13.17 1.24 -2.78
N ILE A 18 12.73 2.44 -3.14
CA ILE A 18 11.59 3.10 -2.47
C ILE A 18 10.33 2.62 -3.19
N LEU A 19 9.50 1.87 -2.50
CA LEU A 19 8.16 1.49 -2.92
C LEU A 19 7.17 2.58 -2.49
N CYS A 20 6.35 3.05 -3.44
CA CYS A 20 5.20 3.91 -3.18
C CYS A 20 3.92 3.21 -3.65
N LEU A 21 2.97 3.04 -2.74
CA LEU A 21 1.61 2.62 -3.07
C LEU A 21 0.69 3.85 -2.98
N ILE A 22 0.01 4.17 -4.08
CA ILE A 22 -0.92 5.29 -4.15
C ILE A 22 -2.33 4.73 -4.10
N LEU A 23 -3.10 5.13 -3.10
CA LEU A 23 -4.54 4.88 -3.05
C LEU A 23 -5.28 6.19 -3.28
N GLU A 24 -6.13 6.22 -4.30
CA GLU A 24 -7.05 7.32 -4.58
C GLU A 24 -8.47 6.85 -4.27
N ILE A 25 -9.22 7.62 -3.49
CA ILE A 25 -10.66 7.39 -3.28
C ILE A 25 -11.47 8.63 -3.66
N ALA A 26 -12.74 8.42 -4.02
CA ALA A 26 -13.64 9.54 -4.35
C ALA A 26 -13.86 10.43 -3.11
N SER A 27 -13.68 11.74 -3.28
CA SER A 27 -13.81 12.72 -2.20
C SER A 27 -15.24 12.75 -1.63
N GLY A 28 -15.36 12.70 -0.30
CA GLY A 28 -16.63 12.83 0.43
C GLY A 28 -16.96 11.66 1.36
N GLN A 29 -16.09 10.65 1.47
CA GLN A 29 -16.22 9.52 2.40
C GLN A 29 -14.87 9.15 2.99
N ASP A 30 -14.82 9.03 4.30
CA ASP A 30 -13.62 8.65 5.04
C ASP A 30 -13.58 7.13 5.18
N ASN A 31 -12.62 6.53 4.49
CA ASN A 31 -12.45 5.09 4.47
C ASN A 31 -11.25 4.70 5.33
N ARG A 32 -11.51 3.77 6.25
CA ARG A 32 -10.47 3.11 7.04
C ARG A 32 -9.86 2.03 6.17
N VAL A 33 -8.60 2.19 5.81
CA VAL A 33 -7.95 1.26 4.88
C VAL A 33 -6.72 0.65 5.52
N LYS A 34 -6.64 -0.67 5.45
CA LYS A 34 -5.43 -1.42 5.68
C LYS A 34 -4.70 -1.58 4.35
N ILE A 35 -3.47 -1.11 4.31
CA ILE A 35 -2.58 -1.27 3.17
C ILE A 35 -1.52 -2.29 3.53
N SER A 36 -1.33 -3.27 2.67
CA SER A 36 -0.28 -4.27 2.85
C SER A 36 0.30 -4.71 1.52
N THR A 37 1.47 -5.31 1.58
CA THR A 37 2.06 -6.03 0.46
C THR A 37 1.98 -7.53 0.74
N GLU A 38 1.91 -8.36 -0.30
CA GLU A 38 1.97 -9.81 -0.13
C GLU A 38 3.40 -10.27 0.18
N ASP A 39 3.50 -11.32 1.00
CA ASP A 39 4.77 -11.91 1.38
C ASP A 39 5.50 -12.44 0.15
N ASN A 40 6.75 -12.03 -0.01
CA ASN A 40 7.59 -12.43 -1.12
C ASN A 40 9.01 -12.71 -0.60
N PRO A 41 9.55 -13.93 -0.77
CA PRO A 41 10.85 -14.29 -0.21
C PRO A 41 12.02 -13.50 -0.80
N ASN A 42 11.83 -12.89 -1.98
CA ASN A 42 12.84 -12.06 -2.64
C ASN A 42 12.77 -10.58 -2.23
N ILE A 43 11.82 -10.19 -1.37
CA ILE A 43 11.62 -8.81 -0.92
C ILE A 43 11.79 -8.77 0.60
N LYS A 44 12.71 -7.91 1.06
CA LYS A 44 12.93 -7.64 2.48
C LYS A 44 12.62 -6.19 2.79
N TYR A 45 11.66 -5.95 3.69
CA TYR A 45 11.31 -4.60 4.14
C TYR A 45 12.39 -4.08 5.10
N LEU A 46 12.95 -2.91 4.76
CA LEU A 46 13.98 -2.23 5.54
C LEU A 46 13.37 -1.20 6.48
N SER A 47 12.29 -0.54 6.06
CA SER A 47 11.56 0.45 6.86
C SER A 47 10.17 -0.07 7.26
N ALA A 48 9.95 -0.22 8.58
CA ALA A 48 8.67 -0.55 9.20
C ALA A 48 8.00 -1.87 8.74
N LYS A 49 6.83 -2.17 9.34
CA LYS A 49 6.04 -3.38 9.06
C LYS A 49 5.50 -3.31 7.62
N ALA A 50 5.33 -4.46 6.97
CA ALA A 50 4.71 -4.61 5.64
C ALA A 50 3.21 -4.22 5.60
N THR A 51 2.70 -3.57 6.64
CA THR A 51 1.30 -3.20 6.79
C THR A 51 1.18 -1.82 7.39
N TYR A 52 0.40 -0.96 6.74
CA TYR A 52 -0.07 0.31 7.25
C TYR A 52 -1.58 0.26 7.46
N THR A 53 -2.06 1.10 8.36
CA THR A 53 -3.49 1.32 8.57
C THR A 53 -3.69 2.81 8.74
N ALA A 54 -4.58 3.37 7.94
CA ALA A 54 -4.79 4.82 7.91
C ALA A 54 -6.26 5.15 7.58
N CYS A 55 -6.68 6.32 8.05
CA CYS A 55 -7.91 6.96 7.59
C CYS A 55 -7.59 7.74 6.31
N ILE A 56 -8.30 7.45 5.22
CA ILE A 56 -8.06 8.09 3.92
C ILE A 56 -9.36 8.76 3.49
N CYS A 57 -9.26 10.04 3.11
CA CYS A 57 -10.38 10.86 2.64
C CYS A 57 -10.24 11.21 1.14
N THR A 58 -9.01 11.11 0.61
CA THR A 58 -8.64 11.49 -0.77
C THR A 58 -7.48 10.62 -1.30
N ILE A 59 -6.36 11.21 -1.72
CA ILE A 59 -5.18 10.51 -2.21
C ILE A 59 -4.20 10.35 -1.06
N HIS A 60 -3.71 9.13 -0.84
CA HIS A 60 -2.66 8.89 0.14
C HIS A 60 -1.56 7.99 -0.40
N ASN A 61 -0.32 8.32 -0.02
CA ASN A 61 0.88 7.66 -0.50
C ASN A 61 1.52 6.89 0.66
N PHE A 62 1.78 5.60 0.45
CA PHE A 62 2.40 4.72 1.43
C PHE A 62 3.78 4.33 0.95
N PHE A 63 4.78 4.50 1.83
CA PHE A 63 6.18 4.32 1.46
C PHE A 63 6.82 3.15 2.22
N TRP A 64 7.63 2.36 1.53
CA TRP A 64 8.52 1.37 2.12
C TRP A 64 9.88 1.41 1.44
N ASP A 65 10.93 1.34 2.23
CA ASP A 65 12.25 0.94 1.75
C ASP A 65 12.32 -0.58 1.70
N ILE A 66 12.58 -1.14 0.52
CA ILE A 66 12.69 -2.58 0.32
C ILE A 66 14.04 -2.96 -0.29
N HIS A 67 14.57 -4.11 0.11
CA HIS A 67 15.69 -4.76 -0.52
C HIS A 67 15.18 -5.93 -1.37
N VAL A 68 15.58 -5.97 -2.64
CA VAL A 68 15.12 -6.99 -3.60
C VAL A 68 16.30 -7.85 -4.06
N SER A 69 16.28 -9.15 -3.76
CA SER A 69 17.41 -10.05 -4.05
C SER A 69 17.39 -10.69 -5.43
N ALA A 70 16.23 -10.70 -6.10
CA ALA A 70 16.06 -11.31 -7.42
C ALA A 70 14.85 -10.72 -8.15
N ASN A 71 14.76 -10.95 -9.46
CA ASN A 71 13.58 -10.65 -10.26
C ASN A 71 12.33 -11.22 -9.58
N THR A 72 11.34 -10.37 -9.35
CA THR A 72 10.19 -10.75 -8.53
C THR A 72 8.94 -9.97 -8.90
N VAL A 73 7.82 -10.39 -8.31
CA VAL A 73 6.52 -9.75 -8.46
C VAL A 73 6.12 -9.18 -7.11
N LEU A 74 5.87 -7.87 -7.07
CA LEU A 74 5.31 -7.21 -5.91
C LEU A 74 3.80 -7.09 -6.09
N GLN A 75 3.05 -7.46 -5.05
CA GLN A 75 1.62 -7.28 -4.99
C GLN A 75 1.26 -6.39 -3.80
N GLY A 76 0.64 -5.26 -4.08
CA GLY A 76 0.08 -4.35 -3.10
C GLY A 76 -1.42 -4.60 -2.97
N LYS A 77 -1.93 -4.52 -1.74
CA LYS A 77 -3.32 -4.75 -1.37
C LYS A 77 -3.83 -3.57 -0.54
N ALA A 78 -5.00 -3.06 -0.90
CA ALA A 78 -5.77 -2.12 -0.10
C ALA A 78 -7.09 -2.76 0.30
N GLU A 79 -7.41 -2.74 1.59
CA GLU A 79 -8.61 -3.37 2.15
C GLU A 79 -9.32 -2.39 3.08
N VAL A 80 -10.61 -2.16 2.86
CA VAL A 80 -11.44 -1.36 3.77
C VAL A 80 -11.71 -2.17 5.04
N VAL A 81 -11.31 -1.65 6.20
CA VAL A 81 -11.45 -2.33 7.50
C VAL A 81 -12.45 -1.61 8.42
N PRO A 82 -13.23 -2.35 9.24
CA PRO A 82 -14.27 -1.76 10.11
C PRO A 82 -13.73 -1.12 11.40
N ASP A 83 -12.44 -1.21 11.68
CA ASP A 83 -11.89 -1.03 13.02
C ASP A 83 -12.09 0.39 13.56
N LYS A 84 -12.70 0.56 14.75
CA LYS A 84 -13.36 1.80 15.19
C LYS A 84 -12.45 2.94 15.64
N ASP A 85 -11.14 2.69 15.79
CA ASP A 85 -10.23 3.67 16.41
C ASP A 85 -9.27 4.41 15.43
N ILE A 86 -9.42 4.25 14.11
CA ILE A 86 -8.51 4.81 13.09
C ILE A 86 -8.92 6.21 12.60
N CYS A 87 -10.21 6.46 12.37
CA CYS A 87 -10.74 7.76 11.93
C CYS A 87 -11.40 8.50 13.10
N PRO A 88 -11.31 9.85 13.17
CA PRO A 88 -11.99 10.65 14.20
C PRO A 88 -13.51 10.46 14.15
N ASP A 89 -14.15 10.50 15.32
CA ASP A 89 -15.60 10.30 15.46
C ASP A 89 -16.41 11.40 14.76
N GLY A 90 -17.44 11.03 13.99
CA GLY A 90 -18.43 11.95 13.40
C GLY A 90 -18.56 11.90 11.87
N GLU A 91 -17.71 11.14 11.18
CA GLU A 91 -17.78 10.97 9.73
C GLU A 91 -18.74 9.83 9.34
N ASN A 92 -19.41 9.97 8.19
CA ASN A 92 -20.34 8.96 7.66
C ASN A 92 -19.56 7.74 7.15
N ILE A 93 -19.15 6.86 8.07
CA ILE A 93 -18.47 5.61 7.76
C ILE A 93 -19.47 4.71 7.03
N PHE A 94 -19.22 4.43 5.74
CA PHE A 94 -20.05 3.49 5.00
C PHE A 94 -19.93 2.08 5.63
N PRO A 95 -21.05 1.34 5.73
CA PRO A 95 -21.00 -0.03 6.22
C PRO A 95 -20.16 -0.87 5.26
N VAL A 96 -19.12 -1.49 5.83
CA VAL A 96 -18.26 -2.55 5.28
C VAL A 96 -18.79 -3.12 3.97
N THR A 97 -18.39 -2.50 2.87
CA THR A 97 -18.22 -3.28 1.65
C THR A 97 -16.84 -3.88 1.79
N SER A 98 -16.73 -5.19 1.60
CA SER A 98 -15.47 -5.94 1.57
C SER A 98 -14.65 -5.53 0.34
N TYR A 99 -14.38 -4.24 0.20
CA TYR A 99 -13.72 -3.66 -0.93
C TYR A 99 -12.23 -3.88 -0.74
N VAL A 100 -11.72 -4.75 -1.60
CA VAL A 100 -10.32 -5.12 -1.67
C VAL A 100 -9.86 -4.77 -3.07
N GLU A 101 -8.83 -3.96 -3.15
CA GLU A 101 -8.12 -3.68 -4.40
C GLU A 101 -6.72 -4.27 -4.31
N THR A 102 -6.28 -4.85 -5.42
CA THR A 102 -4.95 -5.42 -5.54
C THR A 102 -4.30 -4.89 -6.79
N VAL A 103 -3.03 -4.53 -6.69
CA VAL A 103 -2.21 -4.11 -7.81
C VAL A 103 -0.90 -4.89 -7.80
N THR A 104 -0.44 -5.24 -8.98
CA THR A 104 0.75 -6.07 -9.16
C THR A 104 1.76 -5.35 -10.03
N SER A 105 3.03 -5.40 -9.67
CA SER A 105 4.12 -4.83 -10.46
C SER A 105 5.32 -5.78 -10.50
N LYS A 106 5.97 -5.86 -11.66
CA LYS A 106 7.18 -6.67 -11.85
C LYS A 106 8.39 -5.80 -11.51
N ILE A 107 9.27 -6.35 -10.69
CA ILE A 107 10.56 -5.75 -10.35
C ILE A 107 11.64 -6.58 -11.03
N LEU A 108 12.37 -5.93 -11.93
CA LEU A 108 13.52 -6.52 -12.62
C LEU A 108 14.80 -5.97 -11.98
N VAL A 109 15.54 -6.87 -11.35
CA VAL A 109 16.88 -6.61 -10.84
C VAL A 109 17.84 -6.88 -11.99
N MET A 110 18.51 -5.82 -12.46
CA MET A 110 19.59 -5.96 -13.43
C MET A 110 20.88 -6.32 -12.69
N PRO A 111 21.67 -7.26 -13.22
CA PRO A 111 22.96 -7.66 -12.65
C PRO A 111 24.02 -6.54 -12.74
#